data_AF-A0A1H7W6T3-F1
#
_entry.id   AF-A0A1H7W6T3-F1
#
_cell.length_a   1.000
_cell.length_b   1.000
_cell.length_c   1.000
_cell.angle_alpha   90.00
_cell.angle_beta   90.00
_cell.angle_gamma   90.00
#
_symmetry.space_group_name_H-M   'P 1'
#
loop_
_entity.id
_entity.type
_entity.pdbx_description
1 polymer ?
#
loop_
_entity_poly.entity_id
_entity_poly.type
_entity_poly.pdbx_seq_one_letter_code
_entity_poly.pdbx_strand_id
1 'polypeptide(L)'
;MRQTLLILTFILTSFMSFGQTQHLEPAKDFKQYEGDLKEYYDNVFPLLYKDYSDKPIARYTSMPSFSNEYSFSIEKIEGKNFVVSNRMSENFWYAKKRKKVKVITSKTELTNDLYLKIVDLFKLLEEQTKKPEKNITGFDGVTYYFATTDKNGQIKIGETWSPDDNSLLDRLVKICDNVYSLGNRNNVSQTDILRDIENLLNDLKK
;
A
#
# COMPACT_ATOMS: atom_id res chain seq x y z
N MET A 1 -20.64 27.60 40.88
CA MET A 1 -21.43 27.25 39.68
C MET A 1 -20.76 27.57 38.34
N ARG A 2 -19.70 28.40 38.28
CA ARG A 2 -19.04 28.77 37.01
C ARG A 2 -17.88 27.86 36.58
N GLN A 3 -17.25 27.14 37.52
CA GLN A 3 -16.18 26.17 37.24
C GLN A 3 -16.69 24.77 36.87
N THR A 4 -17.84 24.34 37.40
CA THR A 4 -18.45 23.05 37.04
C THR A 4 -18.96 23.03 35.60
N LEU A 5 -19.35 24.20 35.06
CA LEU A 5 -19.79 24.31 33.67
C LEU A 5 -18.63 24.14 32.67
N LEU A 6 -17.43 24.61 33.01
CA LEU A 6 -16.22 24.52 32.17
C LEU A 6 -15.63 23.11 32.11
N ILE A 7 -15.72 22.34 33.20
CA ILE A 7 -15.27 20.93 33.23
C ILE A 7 -16.22 20.06 32.38
N LEU A 8 -17.52 20.36 32.39
CA LEU A 8 -18.50 19.63 31.59
C LEU A 8 -18.31 19.86 30.08
N THR A 9 -17.91 21.07 29.65
CA THR A 9 -17.61 21.35 28.23
C THR A 9 -16.34 20.66 27.74
N PHE A 10 -15.33 20.46 28.60
CA PHE A 10 -14.07 19.80 28.21
C PHE A 10 -14.21 18.27 28.13
N ILE A 11 -15.18 17.68 28.84
CA ILE A 11 -15.48 16.24 28.79
C ILE A 11 -16.33 15.88 27.56
N LEU A 12 -17.11 16.83 27.00
CA LEU A 12 -17.91 16.57 25.80
C LEU A 12 -17.13 16.65 24.47
N THR A 13 -15.94 17.27 24.44
CA THR A 13 -15.14 17.40 23.20
C THR A 13 -14.17 16.25 22.96
N SER A 14 -13.92 15.39 23.96
CA SER A 14 -12.97 14.27 23.86
C SER A 14 -13.57 12.98 23.28
N PHE A 15 -14.85 12.95 22.90
CA PHE A 15 -15.53 11.74 22.39
C PHE A 15 -15.68 11.65 20.87
N MET A 16 -14.95 12.46 20.11
CA MET A 16 -14.89 12.32 18.65
C MET A 16 -13.43 12.20 18.18
N SER A 17 -12.64 11.37 18.87
CA SER A 17 -11.47 10.78 18.21
C SER A 17 -11.97 9.75 17.21
N PHE A 18 -12.24 10.22 16.00
CA PHE A 18 -12.43 9.33 14.85
C PHE A 18 -11.08 8.66 14.58
N GLY A 19 -10.91 7.42 15.06
CA GLY A 19 -9.75 6.61 14.72
C GLY A 19 -9.88 6.08 13.29
N GLN A 20 -8.78 6.02 12.56
CA GLN A 20 -8.76 5.30 11.30
C GLN A 20 -9.04 3.80 11.52
N THR A 21 -9.70 3.17 10.54
CA THR A 21 -9.92 1.72 10.54
C THR A 21 -8.58 0.98 10.57
N GLN A 22 -8.52 -0.12 11.31
CA GLN A 22 -7.30 -0.95 11.43
C GLN A 22 -7.25 -2.06 10.38
N HIS A 23 -7.98 -1.92 9.27
CA HIS A 23 -8.02 -2.87 8.16
C HIS A 23 -8.00 -2.12 6.82
N LEU A 24 -7.59 -2.81 5.76
CA LEU A 24 -7.71 -2.28 4.40
C LEU A 24 -9.18 -2.18 3.99
N GLU A 25 -9.45 -1.23 3.11
CA GLU A 25 -10.74 -1.06 2.44
C GLU A 25 -10.66 -1.60 1.01
N PRO A 26 -11.73 -2.14 0.41
CA PRO A 26 -11.71 -2.49 -1.00
C PRO A 26 -11.36 -1.28 -1.85
N ALA A 27 -10.41 -1.44 -2.75
CA ALA A 27 -10.00 -0.34 -3.62
C ALA A 27 -11.18 0.17 -4.45
N LYS A 28 -11.20 1.48 -4.66
CA LYS A 28 -12.23 2.13 -5.47
C LYS A 28 -12.18 1.63 -6.92
N ASP A 29 -13.35 1.52 -7.56
CA ASP A 29 -13.39 1.23 -8.98
C ASP A 29 -12.88 2.45 -9.76
N PHE A 30 -11.70 2.34 -10.37
CA PHE A 30 -11.10 3.44 -11.13
C PHE A 30 -11.92 3.85 -12.37
N LYS A 31 -12.83 2.98 -12.85
CA LYS A 31 -13.72 3.30 -13.97
C LYS A 31 -14.73 4.40 -13.65
N GLN A 32 -14.95 4.70 -12.36
CA GLN A 32 -15.86 5.76 -11.95
C GLN A 32 -15.29 7.17 -12.18
N TYR A 33 -13.98 7.28 -12.41
CA TYR A 33 -13.33 8.57 -12.63
C TYR A 33 -13.50 9.04 -14.07
N GLU A 34 -13.59 10.36 -14.23
CA GLU A 34 -13.70 11.06 -15.52
C GLU A 34 -12.61 12.15 -15.63
N GLY A 35 -12.43 12.71 -16.83
CA GLY A 35 -11.50 13.80 -17.09
C GLY A 35 -10.04 13.48 -16.73
N ASP A 36 -9.36 14.43 -16.09
CA ASP A 36 -7.93 14.33 -15.75
C ASP A 36 -7.63 13.16 -14.80
N LEU A 37 -8.55 12.81 -13.89
CA LEU A 37 -8.39 11.68 -12.98
C LEU A 37 -8.45 10.35 -13.74
N LYS A 38 -9.36 10.24 -14.72
CA LYS A 38 -9.43 9.07 -15.60
C LYS A 38 -8.14 8.93 -16.41
N GLU A 39 -7.67 10.02 -17.02
CA GLU A 39 -6.40 10.01 -17.76
C GLU A 39 -5.24 9.61 -16.86
N TYR A 40 -5.19 10.11 -15.63
CA TYR A 40 -4.16 9.73 -14.66
C TYR A 40 -4.18 8.23 -14.38
N TYR A 41 -5.30 7.67 -13.91
CA TYR A 41 -5.38 6.28 -13.51
C TYR A 41 -5.23 5.29 -14.67
N ASP A 42 -5.76 5.63 -15.86
CA ASP A 42 -5.63 4.82 -17.07
C ASP A 42 -4.17 4.67 -17.54
N ASN A 43 -3.29 5.62 -17.18
CA ASN A 43 -1.90 5.63 -17.66
C ASN A 43 -0.89 5.27 -16.56
N VAL A 44 -1.12 5.67 -15.31
CA VAL A 44 -0.17 5.48 -14.21
C VAL A 44 0.00 3.99 -13.87
N PHE A 45 -1.09 3.22 -13.76
CA PHE A 45 -1.00 1.81 -13.39
C PHE A 45 -0.37 0.94 -14.48
N PRO A 46 -0.77 1.03 -15.77
CA PRO A 46 -0.12 0.24 -16.82
C PRO A 46 1.37 0.55 -16.96
N LEU A 47 1.73 1.82 -16.79
CA LEU A 47 3.13 2.22 -16.81
C LEU A 47 3.87 1.64 -15.60
N LEU A 48 3.34 1.83 -14.39
CA LEU A 48 3.97 1.42 -13.14
C LEU A 48 4.07 -0.09 -12.98
N TYR A 49 3.13 -0.85 -13.55
CA TYR A 49 3.09 -2.31 -13.50
C TYR A 49 3.77 -3.00 -14.68
N LYS A 50 4.50 -2.22 -15.48
CA LYS A 50 5.29 -2.78 -16.57
C LYS A 50 6.21 -3.89 -16.04
N ASP A 51 6.23 -5.01 -16.78
CA ASP A 51 7.02 -6.21 -16.51
C ASP A 51 6.63 -6.98 -15.23
N TYR A 52 5.47 -6.67 -14.64
CA TYR A 52 4.85 -7.50 -13.60
C TYR A 52 3.88 -8.53 -14.18
N SER A 53 3.61 -9.59 -13.43
CA SER A 53 2.55 -10.56 -13.75
C SER A 53 1.17 -9.90 -13.71
N ASP A 54 0.29 -10.18 -14.67
CA ASP A 54 -1.11 -9.71 -14.60
C ASP A 54 -1.87 -10.26 -13.37
N LYS A 55 -1.41 -11.40 -12.83
CA LYS A 55 -1.95 -12.01 -11.61
C LYS A 55 -0.94 -11.85 -10.47
N PRO A 56 -1.03 -10.78 -9.67
CA PRO A 56 -0.07 -10.53 -8.60
C PRO A 56 -0.20 -11.59 -7.50
N ILE A 57 0.94 -12.10 -7.03
CA ILE A 57 1.01 -12.92 -5.80
C ILE A 57 0.93 -11.98 -4.59
N ALA A 58 1.75 -10.94 -4.61
CA ALA A 58 1.75 -9.85 -3.64
C ALA A 58 2.30 -8.61 -4.34
N ARG A 59 1.49 -7.57 -4.48
CA ARG A 59 1.87 -6.30 -5.11
C ARG A 59 1.46 -5.14 -4.24
N TYR A 60 2.42 -4.26 -3.97
CA TYR A 60 2.21 -3.02 -3.25
C TYR A 60 2.38 -1.84 -4.20
N THR A 61 1.55 -0.82 -4.08
CA THR A 61 1.65 0.42 -4.86
C THR A 61 1.43 1.61 -3.96
N SER A 62 2.35 2.58 -4.04
CA SER A 62 2.26 3.85 -3.35
C SER A 62 2.00 4.97 -4.36
N MET A 63 0.93 5.72 -4.12
CA MET A 63 0.47 6.84 -4.95
C MET A 63 0.53 8.13 -4.10
N PRO A 64 1.72 8.69 -3.90
CA PRO A 64 1.90 9.92 -3.13
C PRO A 64 1.47 11.14 -3.93
N SER A 65 0.89 12.13 -3.24
CA SER A 65 0.37 13.33 -3.89
C SER A 65 1.46 14.13 -4.60
N PHE A 66 2.66 14.25 -4.02
CA PHE A 66 3.68 15.22 -4.46
C PHE A 66 5.02 14.62 -4.84
N SER A 67 5.21 13.31 -4.67
CA SER A 67 6.44 12.61 -5.03
C SER A 67 6.17 11.53 -6.07
N ASN A 68 7.21 10.86 -6.56
CA ASN A 68 7.06 9.88 -7.63
C ASN A 68 6.33 8.65 -7.12
N GLU A 69 5.39 8.15 -7.92
CA GLU A 69 4.72 6.89 -7.68
C GLU A 69 5.70 5.71 -7.76
N TYR A 70 5.48 4.71 -6.92
CA TYR A 70 6.32 3.52 -6.87
C TYR A 70 5.53 2.28 -6.48
N SER A 71 6.07 1.12 -6.80
CA SER A 71 5.46 -0.17 -6.49
C SER A 71 6.52 -1.26 -6.37
N PHE A 72 6.13 -2.37 -5.76
CA PHE A 72 6.82 -3.63 -5.96
C PHE A 72 5.83 -4.74 -6.28
N SER A 73 6.30 -5.78 -6.98
CA SER A 73 5.58 -7.04 -7.17
C SER A 73 6.51 -8.19 -6.83
N ILE A 74 5.96 -9.20 -6.14
CA ILE A 74 6.64 -10.48 -5.92
C ILE A 74 6.45 -11.34 -7.17
N GLU A 75 7.55 -11.65 -7.85
CA GLU A 75 7.55 -12.31 -9.15
C GLU A 75 8.41 -13.57 -9.10
N LYS A 76 7.98 -14.61 -9.82
CA LYS A 76 8.77 -15.83 -10.01
C LYS A 76 9.44 -15.77 -11.38
N ILE A 77 10.77 -15.65 -11.40
CA ILE A 77 11.57 -15.52 -12.62
C ILE A 77 12.56 -16.67 -12.64
N GLU A 78 12.49 -17.50 -13.69
CA GLU A 78 13.41 -18.64 -13.88
C GLU A 78 13.47 -19.59 -12.65
N GLY A 79 12.33 -19.80 -11.99
CA GLY A 79 12.21 -20.70 -10.83
C GLY A 79 12.58 -20.06 -9.49
N LYS A 80 13.15 -18.86 -9.47
CA LYS A 80 13.54 -18.10 -8.27
C LYS A 80 12.52 -17.01 -7.95
N ASN A 81 12.44 -16.62 -6.68
CA ASN A 81 11.53 -15.59 -6.20
C ASN A 81 12.26 -14.24 -6.11
N PHE A 82 11.66 -13.20 -6.67
CA PHE A 82 12.21 -11.85 -6.67
C PHE A 82 11.18 -10.86 -6.14
N VAL A 83 11.67 -9.83 -5.47
CA VAL A 83 10.97 -8.55 -5.41
C VAL A 83 11.42 -7.73 -6.62
N VAL A 84 10.46 -7.31 -7.44
CA VAL A 84 10.70 -6.41 -8.58
C VAL A 84 10.11 -5.06 -8.23
N SER A 85 10.95 -4.03 -8.11
CA SER A 85 10.56 -2.69 -7.69
C SER A 85 10.54 -1.74 -8.88
N ASN A 86 9.43 -1.02 -9.06
CA ASN A 86 9.23 -0.03 -10.11
C ASN A 86 9.02 1.35 -9.49
N ARG A 87 9.64 2.37 -10.07
CA ARG A 87 9.46 3.78 -9.69
C ARG A 87 9.29 4.65 -10.92
N MET A 88 8.36 5.61 -10.88
CA MET A 88 8.27 6.64 -11.92
C MET A 88 9.48 7.57 -11.88
N SER A 89 9.93 8.03 -13.05
CA SER A 89 11.04 9.00 -13.16
C SER A 89 10.69 10.39 -12.61
N GLU A 90 9.42 10.76 -12.64
CA GLU A 90 8.82 11.98 -12.09
C GLU A 90 7.38 11.67 -11.67
N ASN A 91 6.78 12.46 -10.79
CA ASN A 91 5.37 12.31 -10.43
C ASN A 91 4.48 12.44 -11.69
N PHE A 92 3.67 11.43 -11.96
CA PHE A 92 2.94 11.34 -13.23
C PHE A 92 1.85 12.43 -13.36
N TRP A 93 1.23 12.83 -12.24
CA TRP A 93 0.22 13.87 -12.23
C TRP A 93 0.79 15.23 -12.65
N TYR A 94 1.93 15.63 -12.08
CA TYR A 94 2.60 16.92 -12.32
C TYR A 94 3.59 16.93 -13.49
N ALA A 95 3.79 15.80 -14.17
CA ALA A 95 4.70 15.71 -15.30
C ALA A 95 4.28 16.63 -16.45
N LYS A 96 5.12 17.62 -16.81
CA LYS A 96 4.86 18.54 -17.93
C LYS A 96 4.65 17.81 -19.26
N LYS A 97 5.27 16.63 -19.41
CA LYS A 97 5.16 15.78 -20.60
C LYS A 97 4.95 14.33 -20.15
N ARG A 98 3.72 13.97 -19.75
CA ARG A 98 3.34 12.61 -19.30
C ARG A 98 3.90 11.47 -20.18
N LYS A 99 3.92 11.64 -21.49
CA LYS A 99 4.49 10.67 -22.46
C LYS A 99 6.00 10.39 -22.31
N LYS A 100 6.73 11.24 -21.58
CA LYS A 100 8.16 11.09 -21.31
C LYS A 100 8.46 10.47 -19.95
N VAL A 101 7.45 10.28 -19.11
CA VAL A 101 7.61 9.60 -17.82
C VAL A 101 8.02 8.15 -18.10
N LYS A 102 9.07 7.70 -17.42
CA LYS A 102 9.62 6.36 -17.56
C LYS A 102 9.49 5.62 -16.23
N VAL A 103 9.47 4.30 -16.31
CA VAL A 103 9.67 3.43 -15.15
C VAL A 103 11.13 3.04 -15.02
N ILE A 104 11.64 3.18 -13.81
CA ILE A 104 12.92 2.68 -13.38
C ILE A 104 12.65 1.38 -12.62
N THR A 105 13.19 0.27 -13.11
CA THR A 105 12.96 -1.07 -12.58
C THR A 105 14.23 -1.64 -11.99
N SER A 106 14.10 -2.27 -10.84
CA SER A 106 15.15 -3.00 -10.13
C SER A 106 14.59 -4.31 -9.59
N LYS A 107 15.47 -5.28 -9.31
CA LYS A 107 15.06 -6.54 -8.68
C LYS A 107 16.14 -7.11 -7.77
N THR A 108 15.67 -7.80 -6.73
CA THR A 108 16.49 -8.50 -5.74
C THR A 108 15.90 -9.88 -5.48
N GLU A 109 16.75 -10.90 -5.43
CA GLU A 109 16.35 -12.28 -5.12
C GLU A 109 15.96 -12.38 -3.64
N LEU A 110 14.84 -13.03 -3.35
CA LEU A 110 14.32 -13.22 -2.01
C LEU A 110 14.77 -14.56 -1.44
N THR A 111 15.03 -14.60 -0.13
CA THR A 111 15.06 -15.88 0.58
C THR A 111 13.69 -16.52 0.53
N ASN A 112 13.65 -17.86 0.59
CA ASN A 112 12.39 -18.58 0.54
C ASN A 112 11.47 -18.22 1.72
N ASP A 113 12.04 -18.01 2.91
CA ASP A 113 11.27 -17.67 4.12
C ASP A 113 10.64 -16.28 3.99
N LEU A 114 11.40 -15.28 3.54
CA LEU A 114 10.86 -13.94 3.32
C LEU A 114 9.78 -13.95 2.24
N TYR A 115 10.01 -14.67 1.14
CA TYR A 115 9.01 -14.86 0.11
C TYR A 115 7.69 -15.41 0.69
N LEU A 116 7.75 -16.54 1.41
CA LEU A 116 6.55 -17.16 1.98
C LEU A 116 5.82 -16.24 2.95
N LYS A 117 6.55 -15.52 3.82
CA LYS A 117 5.93 -14.59 4.77
C LYS A 117 5.28 -13.37 4.11
N ILE A 118 5.85 -12.83 3.04
CA ILE A 118 5.20 -11.77 2.26
C ILE A 118 3.89 -12.30 1.66
N VAL A 119 3.90 -13.51 1.09
CA VAL A 119 2.68 -14.13 0.54
C VAL A 119 1.61 -14.33 1.62
N ASP A 120 2.00 -14.83 2.80
CA ASP A 120 1.07 -15.03 3.92
C ASP A 120 0.47 -13.70 4.41
N LEU A 121 1.28 -12.63 4.48
CA LEU A 121 0.81 -11.29 4.84
C LEU A 121 -0.24 -10.79 3.85
N PHE A 122 0.03 -10.86 2.54
CA PHE A 122 -0.91 -10.36 1.53
C PHE A 122 -2.22 -11.15 1.48
N LYS A 123 -2.15 -12.48 1.70
CA LYS A 123 -3.37 -13.30 1.83
C LYS A 123 -4.19 -12.90 3.05
N LEU A 124 -3.57 -12.72 4.20
CA LEU A 124 -4.28 -12.29 5.41
C LEU A 124 -4.93 -10.92 5.23
N LEU A 125 -4.23 -9.97 4.59
CA LEU A 125 -4.76 -8.65 4.30
C LEU A 125 -5.98 -8.70 3.37
N GLU A 126 -5.97 -9.57 2.36
CA GLU A 126 -7.13 -9.81 1.51
C GLU A 126 -8.33 -10.34 2.30
N GLU A 127 -8.11 -11.36 3.14
CA GLU A 127 -9.16 -11.95 3.99
C GLU A 127 -9.76 -10.94 4.98
N GLN A 128 -8.95 -9.99 5.46
CA GLN A 128 -9.34 -8.97 6.43
C GLN A 128 -9.86 -7.67 5.80
N THR A 129 -9.78 -7.52 4.48
CA THR A 129 -10.25 -6.31 3.79
C THR A 129 -11.77 -6.19 3.93
N LYS A 130 -12.25 -5.04 4.41
CA LYS A 130 -13.67 -4.80 4.71
C LYS A 130 -14.10 -3.43 4.23
N LYS A 131 -15.37 -3.33 3.83
CA LYS A 131 -15.94 -2.05 3.40
C LYS A 131 -15.83 -1.00 4.52
N PRO A 132 -15.53 0.27 4.21
CA PRO A 132 -15.56 1.34 5.19
C PRO A 132 -16.92 1.44 5.86
N GLU A 133 -16.91 1.73 7.17
CA GLU A 133 -18.12 2.21 7.86
C GLU A 133 -18.44 3.66 7.48
N LYS A 134 -17.42 4.46 7.17
CA LYS A 134 -17.51 5.84 6.68
C LYS A 134 -16.40 6.12 5.68
N ASN A 135 -16.73 6.76 4.56
CA ASN A 135 -15.73 7.20 3.58
C ASN A 135 -14.97 8.40 4.14
N ILE A 136 -13.77 8.19 4.67
CA ILE A 136 -12.85 9.26 5.04
C ILE A 136 -11.72 9.26 4.02
N THR A 137 -11.76 10.20 3.09
CA THR A 137 -10.60 10.53 2.24
C THR A 137 -10.26 11.98 2.48
N GLY A 138 -9.01 12.26 2.89
CA GLY A 138 -8.53 13.63 2.91
C GLY A 138 -8.04 14.08 1.54
N PHE A 139 -7.57 15.32 1.48
CA PHE A 139 -7.21 16.00 0.24
C PHE A 139 -5.78 15.74 -0.21
N ASP A 140 -4.88 15.39 0.72
CA ASP A 140 -3.44 15.25 0.50
C ASP A 140 -2.84 14.03 1.21
N GLY A 141 -1.70 13.55 0.75
CA GLY A 141 -1.00 12.42 1.36
C GLY A 141 -0.78 11.28 0.38
N VAL A 142 -0.85 10.05 0.85
CA VAL A 142 -0.45 8.88 0.07
C VAL A 142 -1.53 7.81 0.13
N THR A 143 -1.99 7.38 -1.05
CA THR A 143 -2.85 6.20 -1.15
C THR A 143 -1.96 4.98 -1.41
N TYR A 144 -2.17 3.94 -0.62
CA TYR A 144 -1.45 2.68 -0.72
C TYR A 144 -2.41 1.59 -1.17
N TYR A 145 -2.01 0.81 -2.17
CA TYR A 145 -2.76 -0.32 -2.69
C TYR A 145 -2.01 -1.62 -2.46
N PHE A 146 -2.75 -2.66 -2.10
CA PHE A 146 -2.27 -4.01 -1.81
C PHE A 146 -3.07 -4.98 -2.65
N ALA A 147 -2.42 -5.63 -3.62
CA ALA A 147 -3.07 -6.54 -4.55
C ALA A 147 -2.54 -7.96 -4.41
N THR A 148 -3.45 -8.92 -4.41
CA THR A 148 -3.16 -10.36 -4.50
C THR A 148 -4.23 -11.06 -5.35
N THR A 149 -3.89 -12.24 -5.86
CA THR A 149 -4.81 -13.07 -6.63
C THR A 149 -5.37 -14.15 -5.72
N ASP A 150 -6.69 -14.18 -5.59
CA ASP A 150 -7.37 -15.18 -4.77
C ASP A 150 -7.29 -16.59 -5.39
N LYS A 151 -7.74 -17.58 -4.61
CA LYS A 151 -7.83 -18.99 -5.03
C LYS A 151 -8.69 -19.26 -6.28
N ASN A 152 -9.59 -18.33 -6.63
CA ASN A 152 -10.43 -18.42 -7.82
C ASN A 152 -9.80 -17.71 -9.03
N GLY A 153 -8.60 -17.14 -8.87
CA GLY A 153 -7.91 -16.39 -9.90
C GLY A 153 -8.39 -14.95 -10.06
N GLN A 154 -9.19 -14.42 -9.12
CA GLN A 154 -9.63 -13.02 -9.12
C GLN A 154 -8.62 -12.15 -8.40
N ILE A 155 -8.32 -10.98 -8.99
CA ILE A 155 -7.47 -9.99 -8.36
C ILE A 155 -8.30 -9.27 -7.28
N LYS A 156 -7.80 -9.25 -6.06
CA LYS A 156 -8.33 -8.51 -4.93
C LYS A 156 -7.39 -7.37 -4.61
N ILE A 157 -7.93 -6.17 -4.42
CA ILE A 157 -7.16 -4.97 -4.15
C ILE A 157 -7.75 -4.32 -2.91
N GLY A 158 -6.93 -4.21 -1.86
CA GLY A 158 -7.20 -3.38 -0.69
C GLY A 158 -6.46 -2.05 -0.79
N GLU A 159 -7.00 -1.01 -0.19
CA GLU A 159 -6.40 0.30 -0.07
C GLU A 159 -6.40 0.83 1.36
N THR A 160 -5.44 1.69 1.66
CA THR A 160 -5.48 2.60 2.81
C THR A 160 -4.87 3.94 2.40
N TRP A 161 -5.23 5.00 3.12
CA TRP A 161 -4.77 6.36 2.83
C TRP A 161 -4.11 6.93 4.08
N SER A 162 -2.84 7.35 3.95
CA SER A 162 -2.03 8.02 4.97
C SER A 162 -2.31 7.54 6.40
N PRO A 163 -1.97 6.29 6.74
CA PRO A 163 -2.42 5.71 7.98
C PRO A 163 -1.86 6.39 9.23
N ASP A 164 -2.64 6.35 10.32
CA ASP A 164 -2.25 6.96 11.60
C ASP A 164 -0.91 6.40 12.09
N ASP A 165 -0.03 7.27 12.58
CA ASP A 165 1.27 6.88 13.11
C ASP A 165 1.15 5.78 14.19
N ASN A 166 1.96 4.73 14.05
CA ASN A 166 2.01 3.57 14.94
C ASN A 166 0.77 2.65 14.88
N SER A 167 -0.17 2.88 13.96
CA SER A 167 -1.25 1.94 13.66
C SER A 167 -0.72 0.64 13.02
N LEU A 168 -1.57 -0.39 12.95
CA LEU A 168 -1.22 -1.62 12.23
C LEU A 168 -0.99 -1.36 10.74
N LEU A 169 -1.74 -0.43 10.14
CA LEU A 169 -1.61 -0.06 8.73
C LEU A 169 -0.37 0.79 8.46
N ASP A 170 0.03 1.68 9.37
CA ASP A 170 1.31 2.40 9.27
C ASP A 170 2.50 1.43 9.32
N ARG A 171 2.47 0.47 10.25
CA ARG A 171 3.48 -0.61 10.30
C ARG A 171 3.51 -1.44 9.02
N LEU A 172 2.34 -1.78 8.47
CA LEU A 172 2.24 -2.48 7.18
C LEU A 172 2.89 -1.68 6.04
N VAL A 173 2.60 -0.38 5.94
CA VAL A 173 3.18 0.52 4.94
C VAL A 173 4.70 0.56 5.09
N LYS A 174 5.22 0.76 6.31
CA LYS A 174 6.67 0.76 6.58
C LYS A 174 7.35 -0.54 6.16
N ILE A 175 6.73 -1.69 6.44
CA ILE A 175 7.21 -3.00 5.99
C ILE A 175 7.26 -3.05 4.45
N CYS A 176 6.20 -2.61 3.78
CA CYS A 176 6.13 -2.61 2.32
C CYS A 176 7.15 -1.66 1.68
N ASP A 177 7.40 -0.49 2.28
CA ASP A 177 8.43 0.44 1.84
C ASP A 177 9.84 -0.14 2.03
N ASN A 178 10.07 -0.93 3.08
CA ASN A 178 11.31 -1.68 3.28
C ASN A 178 11.47 -2.80 2.22
N VAL A 179 10.41 -3.54 1.88
CA VAL A 179 10.42 -4.54 0.79
C VAL A 179 10.70 -3.87 -0.56
N TYR A 180 10.06 -2.74 -0.85
CA TYR A 180 10.35 -1.95 -2.04
C TYR A 180 11.82 -1.51 -2.10
N SER A 181 12.35 -1.03 -0.97
CA SER A 181 13.75 -0.60 -0.83
C SER A 181 14.74 -1.75 -1.04
N LEU A 182 14.42 -2.95 -0.55
CA LEU A 182 15.18 -4.18 -0.81
C LEU A 182 15.30 -4.46 -2.32
N GLY A 183 14.22 -4.30 -3.09
CA GLY A 183 14.26 -4.47 -4.55
C GLY A 183 15.17 -3.46 -5.25
N ASN A 184 15.28 -2.25 -4.71
CA ASN A 184 16.20 -1.21 -5.17
C ASN A 184 17.66 -1.40 -4.74
N ARG A 185 17.99 -2.54 -4.12
CA ARG A 185 19.33 -2.86 -3.59
C ARG A 185 19.82 -1.85 -2.55
N ASN A 186 18.88 -1.20 -1.85
CA ASN A 186 19.22 -0.43 -0.67
C ASN A 186 19.68 -1.38 0.45
N ASN A 187 20.44 -0.87 1.40
CA ASN A 187 20.99 -1.66 2.51
C ASN A 187 19.91 -1.99 3.55
N VAL A 188 18.98 -2.87 3.18
CA VAL A 188 17.90 -3.38 4.02
C VAL A 188 18.06 -4.89 4.19
N SER A 189 17.97 -5.35 5.43
CA SER A 189 18.14 -6.77 5.79
C SER A 189 16.85 -7.55 5.53
N GLN A 190 16.95 -8.64 4.76
CA GLN A 190 15.81 -9.56 4.57
C GLN A 190 15.36 -10.19 5.89
N THR A 191 16.29 -10.44 6.82
CA THR A 191 16.00 -11.00 8.14
C THR A 191 15.22 -10.03 9.02
N ASP A 192 15.52 -8.72 8.94
CA ASP A 192 14.78 -7.72 9.71
C ASP A 192 13.37 -7.55 9.16
N ILE A 193 13.21 -7.47 7.82
CA ILE A 193 11.89 -7.44 7.17
C ILE A 193 11.08 -8.68 7.56
N LEU A 194 11.69 -9.86 7.53
CA LEU A 194 11.05 -11.13 7.90
C LEU A 194 10.48 -11.05 9.32
N ARG A 195 11.30 -10.61 10.29
CA ARG A 195 10.88 -10.43 11.69
C ARG A 195 9.76 -9.42 11.83
N ASP A 196 9.81 -8.31 11.10
CA ASP A 196 8.79 -7.27 11.16
C ASP A 196 7.45 -7.77 10.60
N ILE A 197 7.48 -8.56 9.52
CA ILE A 197 6.30 -9.24 8.97
C ILE A 197 5.72 -10.22 10.00
N GLU A 198 6.55 -11.04 10.64
CA GLU A 198 6.09 -12.01 11.65
C GLU A 198 5.43 -11.31 12.84
N ASN A 199 6.02 -10.22 13.33
CA ASN A 199 5.45 -9.40 14.39
C ASN A 199 4.10 -8.80 13.97
N LEU A 200 4.01 -8.23 12.76
CA LEU A 200 2.75 -7.67 12.25
C LEU A 200 1.68 -8.76 12.08
N LEU A 201 2.03 -9.93 11.53
CA LEU A 201 1.12 -11.06 11.38
C LEU A 201 0.54 -11.53 12.72
N ASN A 202 1.35 -11.54 13.78
CA ASN A 202 0.89 -11.90 15.11
C ASN A 202 -0.11 -10.87 15.66
N ASP A 203 0.09 -9.59 15.38
CA ASP A 203 -0.80 -8.54 15.84
C ASP A 203 -2.10 -8.47 15.03
N LEU A 204 -2.05 -8.70 13.72
CA LEU A 204 -3.23 -8.76 12.85
C LEU A 204 -4.16 -9.94 13.15
N LYS A 205 -3.67 -10.99 13.82
CA LYS A 205 -4.43 -12.21 14.16
C LYS A 205 -5.05 -12.18 15.56
N LYS A 206 -4.74 -11.17 16.37
CA LYS A 206 -5.35 -10.97 17.69
C LYS A 206 -6.76 -10.40 17.54
#